data_AF-A0A352JN07-F1
#
_entry.id   AF-A0A352JN07-F1
#
_cell.length_a   1.000
_cell.length_b   1.000
_cell.length_c   1.000
_cell.angle_alpha   90.00
_cell.angle_beta   90.00
_cell.angle_gamma   90.00
#
_symmetry.space_group_name_H-M   'P 1'
#
loop_
_entity.id
_entity.type
_entity.pdbx_description
1 polymer ?
#
loop_
_entity_poly.entity_id
_entity_poly.type
_entity_poly.pdbx_seq_one_letter_code
_entity_poly.pdbx_strand_id
1 'polypeptide(L)' 'MKYNFEDIVGEEKVIIGSVGAEWEDFRKALELLSNLDMTPFVQVVMPLKNFEEAWKAHKSLKHLKILLKP' A
#
# COMPACT_ATOMS: atom_id res chain seq x y z
N MET A 1 -2.40 -10.38 -17.68
CA MET A 1 -3.85 -10.60 -17.49
C MET A 1 -4.52 -10.28 -18.81
N LYS A 2 -5.22 -11.26 -19.41
CA LYS A 2 -6.02 -11.02 -20.62
C LYS A 2 -7.40 -10.60 -20.11
N TYR A 3 -7.74 -9.32 -20.25
CA TYR A 3 -9.08 -8.84 -19.89
C TYR A 3 -10.05 -9.31 -20.97
N ASN A 4 -11.14 -9.94 -20.56
CA ASN A 4 -12.23 -10.39 -21.43
C ASN A 4 -13.51 -9.71 -20.95
N PHE A 5 -14.22 -9.01 -21.82
CA PHE A 5 -15.43 -8.25 -21.42
C PHE A 5 -16.58 -9.20 -21.07
N GLU A 6 -16.60 -10.35 -21.74
CA GLU A 6 -17.55 -11.43 -21.58
C GLU A 6 -17.49 -12.03 -20.17
N ASP A 7 -16.30 -12.07 -19.55
CA ASP A 7 -16.14 -12.56 -18.16
C ASP A 7 -16.67 -11.56 -17.13
N ILE A 8 -16.73 -10.27 -17.47
CA ILE A 8 -17.28 -9.24 -16.60
C ILE A 8 -18.80 -9.33 -16.62
N VAL A 9 -19.38 -9.43 -17.82
CA VAL A 9 -20.83 -9.52 -17.99
C VAL A 9 -21.36 -10.88 -17.52
N GLY A 10 -20.69 -11.97 -17.91
CA GLY A 10 -21.12 -13.34 -17.62
C GLY A 10 -21.03 -13.73 -16.15
N GLU A 11 -20.23 -13.04 -15.36
CA GLU A 11 -20.09 -13.26 -13.91
C GLU A 11 -20.53 -12.04 -13.08
N GLU A 12 -21.21 -11.07 -13.69
CA GLU A 12 -21.73 -9.85 -13.02
C GLU A 12 -20.65 -9.09 -12.22
N LYS A 13 -19.41 -9.07 -12.71
CA LYS A 13 -18.30 -8.37 -12.04
C LYS A 13 -18.48 -6.86 -12.16
N VAL A 14 -18.09 -6.13 -11.12
CA VAL A 14 -18.13 -4.66 -11.08
C VAL A 14 -16.73 -4.09 -11.01
N ILE A 15 -16.45 -3.06 -11.82
CA ILE A 15 -15.21 -2.27 -11.74
C ILE A 15 -15.52 -0.98 -10.99
N ILE A 16 -14.86 -0.77 -9.86
CA ILE A 16 -15.01 0.43 -9.04
C ILE A 16 -13.68 1.16 -9.01
N GLY A 17 -13.65 2.40 -9.51
CA GLY A 17 -12.52 3.30 -9.31
C GLY A 17 -12.54 3.88 -7.89
N SER A 18 -11.40 3.92 -7.22
CA SER A 18 -11.28 4.49 -5.88
C SER A 18 -9.97 5.28 -5.77
N VAL A 19 -10.03 6.45 -5.14
CA VAL A 19 -8.89 7.35 -4.91
C VAL A 19 -9.03 7.98 -3.54
N GLY A 20 -7.93 7.96 -2.77
CA GLY A 20 -7.92 8.55 -1.43
C GLY A 20 -8.76 7.76 -0.42
N ALA A 21 -9.07 8.43 0.69
CA ALA A 21 -9.90 7.92 1.77
C ALA A 21 -10.43 9.11 2.58
N GLU A 22 -11.61 8.98 3.18
CA GLU A 22 -12.18 10.02 4.03
C GLU A 22 -11.69 9.88 5.49
N TRP A 23 -12.02 10.87 6.33
CA TRP A 23 -11.65 10.89 7.74
C TRP A 23 -12.12 9.61 8.49
N GLU A 24 -13.33 9.13 8.19
CA GLU A 24 -13.92 7.95 8.82
C GLU A 24 -13.12 6.68 8.49
N ASP A 25 -12.62 6.57 7.26
CA ASP A 25 -11.78 5.46 6.82
C ASP A 25 -10.44 5.47 7.55
N PHE A 26 -9.86 6.65 7.72
CA PHE A 26 -8.61 6.82 8.47
C PHE A 26 -8.77 6.38 9.93
N ARG A 27 -9.85 6.80 10.59
CA ARG A 27 -10.14 6.39 11.97
C ARG A 27 -10.28 4.88 12.10
N LYS A 28 -11.05 4.25 11.21
CA LYS A 28 -11.21 2.79 11.18
C LYS A 28 -9.88 2.08 10.94
N ALA A 29 -9.03 2.61 10.05
CA ALA A 29 -7.71 2.06 9.80
C ALA A 29 -6.84 2.09 11.07
N LEU A 30 -6.86 3.19 11.84
CA LEU A 30 -6.14 3.27 13.12
C LEU A 30 -6.62 2.25 14.15
N GLU A 31 -7.94 2.05 14.26
CA GLU A 31 -8.53 1.05 15.15
C GLU A 31 -8.07 -0.37 14.76
N LEU A 32 -8.02 -0.66 13.46
CA LEU A 32 -7.58 -1.94 12.91
C LEU A 32 -6.07 -2.18 13.05
N LEU A 33 -5.23 -1.14 12.97
CA LEU A 33 -3.76 -1.27 13.00
C LEU A 33 -3.27 -2.08 14.21
N SER A 34 -3.92 -1.93 15.37
CA SER A 34 -3.57 -2.64 16.59
C SER A 34 -3.70 -4.18 16.50
N ASN A 35 -4.51 -4.66 15.56
CA ASN A 35 -4.81 -6.08 15.36
C ASN A 35 -4.03 -6.69 14.19
N LEU A 36 -3.17 -5.92 13.52
CA LEU A 36 -2.43 -6.35 12.35
C LEU A 36 -0.94 -6.52 12.65
N ASP A 37 -0.30 -7.52 12.04
CA ASP A 37 1.16 -7.60 12.06
C ASP A 37 1.75 -6.53 11.15
N MET A 38 2.23 -5.46 11.77
CA MET A 38 2.86 -4.34 11.09
C MET A 38 4.35 -4.55 10.82
N THR A 39 4.93 -5.66 11.28
CA THR A 39 6.37 -5.96 11.13
C THR A 39 6.86 -5.77 9.69
N PRO A 40 6.17 -6.26 8.64
CA PRO A 40 6.61 -6.10 7.26
C PRO A 40 6.73 -4.64 6.78
N PHE A 41 5.96 -3.72 7.37
CA PHE A 41 5.94 -2.30 6.99
C PHE A 41 6.99 -1.45 7.72
N VAL A 42 7.66 -2.02 8.73
CA VAL A 42 8.67 -1.33 9.56
C VAL A 42 10.06 -1.94 9.44
N GLN A 43 10.26 -2.91 8.54
CA GLN A 43 11.54 -3.62 8.36
C GLN A 43 12.69 -2.70 7.92
N VAL A 44 12.38 -1.64 7.16
CA VAL A 44 13.41 -0.73 6.64
C VAL A 44 13.08 0.69 7.04
N VAL A 45 13.95 1.23 7.90
CA VAL A 45 13.87 2.59 8.40
C VAL A 45 15.22 3.25 8.18
N MET A 46 15.23 4.36 7.44
CA MET A 46 16.45 5.07 7.05
C MET A 46 16.38 6.54 7.47
N PRO A 47 17.52 7.20 7.73
CA PRO A 47 17.55 8.64 7.93
C PRO A 47 17.06 9.40 6.69
N LEU A 48 16.38 10.52 6.88
CA LEU A 48 15.88 11.37 5.81
C LEU A 48 17.00 11.85 4.88
N LYS A 49 18.18 12.11 5.44
CA LYS A 49 19.40 12.45 4.67
C LYS A 49 19.81 11.38 3.65
N ASN A 50 19.36 10.14 3.79
CA ASN A 50 19.62 9.03 2.87
C ASN A 50 18.48 8.84 1.85
N PHE A 51 17.71 9.88 1.53
CA PHE A 51 16.57 9.80 0.62
C PHE A 51 16.89 9.09 -0.71
N GLU A 52 18.02 9.41 -1.34
CA GLU A 52 18.39 8.82 -2.63
C GLU A 52 18.58 7.30 -2.53
N GLU A 53 19.24 6.85 -1.47
CA GLU A 53 19.46 5.42 -1.19
C GLU A 53 18.13 4.72 -0.89
N ALA A 54 17.29 5.35 -0.06
CA ALA A 54 15.94 4.85 0.25
C ALA A 54 15.06 4.72 -1.01
N TRP A 55 15.18 5.66 -1.95
CA TRP A 55 14.46 5.61 -3.22
C TRP A 55 14.93 4.46 -4.12
N LYS A 56 16.24 4.21 -4.18
CA LYS A 56 16.80 3.04 -4.88
C LYS A 56 16.31 1.73 -4.23
N ALA A 57 16.29 1.67 -2.91
CA ALA A 57 15.76 0.51 -2.17
C ALA A 57 14.26 0.28 -2.45
N HIS A 58 13.43 1.33 -2.44
CA HIS A 58 12.01 1.24 -2.78
C HIS A 58 11.78 0.65 -4.18
N LYS A 59 12.53 1.11 -5.19
CA LYS A 59 12.44 0.61 -6.57
C LYS A 59 12.85 -0.85 -6.74
N SER A 60 13.57 -1.43 -5.78
CA SER A 60 13.94 -2.85 -5.82
C SER A 60 12.77 -3.81 -5.59
N LEU A 61 11.64 -3.31 -5.07
CA LEU A 61 10.43 -4.09 -4.74
C LEU A 61 10.66 -5.22 -3.72
N LYS A 62 11.78 -5.19 -2.99
CA LYS A 62 12.11 -6.20 -1.95
C LYS A 62 11.41 -5.97 -0.62
N HIS A 63 10.95 -4.75 -0.36
CA HIS A 63 10.30 -4.35 0.88
C HIS A 63 8.97 -3.68 0.59
N LEU A 64 7.95 -3.94 1.41
CA LEU A 64 6.62 -3.36 1.26
C LEU A 64 6.63 -1.83 1.47
N LYS A 65 7.49 -1.35 2.38
CA LYS A 65 7.60 0.06 2.70
C LYS A 65 9.01 0.42 3.14
N ILE A 66 9.45 1.61 2.76
CA ILE A 66 10.67 2.25 3.28
C ILE A 66 10.21 3.45 4.10
N LEU A 67 10.57 3.50 5.38
CA LEU A 67 10.27 4.63 6.26
C LEU A 67 11.47 5.56 6.38
N LEU A 68 11.23 6.86 6.30
CA LEU A 68 12.25 7.87 6.54
C LEU A 68 12.04 8.48 7.93
N LYS A 69 13.11 8.50 8.72
CA LYS A 69 13.15 9.20 10.00
C LYS A 69 13.88 10.54 9.85
N PRO A 70 13.35 11.64 10.41
CA PRO A 70 14.02 12.93 10.42
C PRO A 70 15.48 12.84 10.90
#